data_AF-A0A848YCJ5-F1
#
_entry.id   AF-A0A848YCJ5-F1
#
_cell.length_a   1.000
_cell.length_b   1.000
_cell.length_c   1.000
_cell.angle_alpha   90.00
_cell.angle_beta   90.00
_cell.angle_gamma   90.00
#
_symmetry.space_group_name_H-M   'P 1'
#
loop_
_entity.id
_entity.type
_entity.pdbx_description
1 polymer ?
#
loop_
_entity_poly.entity_id
_entity_poly.type
_entity_poly.pdbx_seq_one_letter_code
_entity_poly.pdbx_strand_id
1 'polypeptide(L)'
;AGVVGDEDQASNRGTLFIAIDPDPMIGREAYLAAVDRMAERVRAGRPEVPGQAITLPGERGRARVAAKQQAGTIELDQGLVEELRALGARK
;
A
#
# COMPACT_ATOMS: atom_id res chain seq x y z
N ALA A 1 13.70 -30.95 0.78
CA ALA A 1 12.34 -31.53 0.71
C ALA A 1 11.37 -30.38 0.51
N GLY A 2 10.84 -30.23 -0.70
CA GLY A 2 9.87 -29.18 -1.00
C GLY A 2 8.50 -29.59 -0.49
N VAL A 3 7.79 -28.66 0.16
CA VAL A 3 6.35 -28.81 0.35
C VAL A 3 5.72 -28.47 -1.01
N VAL A 4 5.31 -29.52 -1.71
CA VAL A 4 4.40 -29.41 -2.85
C VAL A 4 3.03 -29.07 -2.26
N GLY A 5 2.68 -27.79 -2.32
CA GLY A 5 1.37 -27.29 -1.89
C GLY A 5 0.35 -27.55 -2.98
N ASP A 6 -0.37 -28.66 -2.84
CA ASP A 6 -1.76 -28.90 -3.23
C ASP A 6 -2.43 -27.76 -4.06
N GLU A 7 -2.31 -27.84 -5.39
CA GLU A 7 -2.80 -26.81 -6.33
C GLU A 7 -4.32 -26.89 -6.62
N ASP A 8 -5.06 -27.79 -5.97
CA ASP A 8 -6.50 -28.03 -6.21
C ASP A 8 -7.43 -27.75 -5.01
N GLN A 9 -6.93 -27.16 -3.92
CA GLN A 9 -7.81 -26.68 -2.85
C GLN A 9 -8.33 -25.28 -3.17
N ALA A 10 -9.63 -25.19 -3.51
CA ALA A 10 -10.36 -23.93 -3.55
C ALA A 10 -10.01 -23.12 -2.29
N SER A 11 -9.34 -21.98 -2.47
CA SER A 11 -8.84 -21.23 -1.33
C SER A 11 -10.04 -20.78 -0.49
N ASN A 12 -10.22 -21.37 0.69
CA ASN A 12 -11.29 -21.03 1.62
C ASN A 12 -10.99 -19.69 2.31
N ARG A 13 -10.88 -18.62 1.50
CA ARG A 13 -10.51 -17.28 1.93
C ARG A 13 -11.77 -16.41 1.97
N GLY A 14 -12.18 -16.00 3.16
CA GLY A 14 -13.18 -14.97 3.36
C GLY A 14 -12.55 -13.58 3.37
N THR A 15 -13.23 -12.59 2.78
CA THR A 15 -12.84 -11.18 2.88
C THR A 15 -14.02 -10.37 3.43
N LEU A 16 -13.77 -9.55 4.45
CA LEU A 16 -14.73 -8.63 5.03
C LEU A 16 -14.39 -7.20 4.62
N PHE A 17 -15.38 -6.46 4.15
CA PHE A 17 -15.28 -5.04 3.86
C PHE A 17 -16.22 -4.26 4.75
N ILE A 18 -15.73 -3.17 5.32
CA ILE A 18 -16.53 -2.21 6.10
C ILE A 18 -16.28 -0.83 5.52
N ALA A 19 -17.35 -0.15 5.14
CA ALA A 19 -17.32 1.25 4.71
C ALA A 19 -18.09 2.09 5.73
N ILE A 20 -17.55 3.26 6.08
CA ILE A 20 -18.15 4.20 7.01
C ILE A 20 -18.26 5.54 6.29
N ASP A 21 -19.48 6.06 6.20
CA ASP A 21 -19.72 7.42 5.71
C ASP A 21 -19.69 8.41 6.87
N PRO A 22 -18.74 9.37 6.92
CA PRO A 22 -18.65 10.34 8.00
C PRO A 22 -19.70 11.45 7.92
N ASP A 23 -20.35 11.63 6.76
CA ASP A 23 -21.26 12.75 6.53
C ASP A 23 -22.43 12.84 7.54
N PRO A 24 -23.18 11.75 7.84
CA PRO A 24 -24.25 11.78 8.83
C PRO A 24 -23.78 11.93 10.28
N MET A 25 -22.46 11.81 10.56
CA MET A 25 -21.92 11.88 11.92
C MET A 25 -21.49 13.29 12.29
N ILE A 26 -20.53 13.84 11.55
CA ILE A 26 -19.95 15.16 11.80
C ILE A 26 -19.85 16.02 10.54
N GLY A 27 -20.31 15.50 9.40
CA GLY A 27 -20.11 16.12 8.08
C GLY A 27 -18.73 15.82 7.50
N ARG A 28 -18.68 15.67 6.17
CA ARG A 28 -17.44 15.31 5.47
C ARG A 28 -16.30 16.31 5.68
N GLU A 29 -16.58 17.62 5.61
CA GLU A 29 -15.54 18.66 5.73
C GLU A 29 -14.94 18.71 7.13
N ALA A 30 -15.78 18.62 8.17
CA ALA A 30 -15.30 18.63 9.55
C ALA A 30 -14.49 17.36 9.87
N TYR A 31 -14.88 16.21 9.31
CA TYR A 31 -14.12 14.97 9.40
C TYR A 31 -12.73 15.12 8.77
N LEU A 32 -12.64 15.62 7.54
CA LEU A 32 -11.36 15.85 6.85
C LEU A 32 -10.46 16.80 7.65
N ALA A 33 -11.00 17.93 8.12
CA ALA A 33 -10.25 18.87 8.94
C ALA A 33 -9.76 18.26 10.27
N ALA A 34 -10.53 17.35 10.88
CA ALA A 34 -10.11 16.64 12.09
C ALA A 34 -8.98 15.63 11.80
N VAL A 35 -9.06 14.91 10.68
CA VAL A 35 -8.01 13.99 10.23
C VAL A 35 -6.72 14.74 9.93
N ASP A 36 -6.79 15.89 9.25
CA ASP A 36 -5.62 16.71 8.95
C ASP A 36 -4.96 17.23 10.23
N ARG A 37 -5.73 17.74 11.20
CA ARG A 37 -5.19 18.17 12.51
C ARG A 37 -4.53 17.02 13.26
N MET A 38 -5.09 15.82 13.19
CA MET A 38 -4.50 14.63 13.80
C MET A 38 -3.18 14.26 13.11
N ALA A 39 -3.16 14.25 11.78
CA ALA A 39 -1.97 13.99 10.98
C ALA A 39 -0.82 14.95 11.34
N GLU A 40 -1.09 16.25 11.40
CA GLU A 40 -0.09 17.26 11.75
C GLU A 40 0.46 17.08 13.16
N ARG A 41 -0.40 16.74 14.13
CA ARG A 41 0.06 16.41 15.49
C ARG A 41 1.00 15.21 15.54
N VAL A 42 0.72 14.17 14.74
CA VAL A 42 1.59 12.99 14.66
C VAL A 42 2.95 13.37 14.07
N ARG A 43 2.97 14.17 12.99
CA ARG A 43 4.22 14.63 12.37
C ARG A 43 5.06 15.50 13.28
N ALA A 44 4.42 16.33 14.11
CA ALA A 44 5.09 17.20 15.07
C ALA A 44 5.72 16.44 16.26
N GLY A 45 5.53 15.12 16.34
CA GLY A 45 6.15 14.27 17.36
C GLY A 45 7.67 14.25 17.27
N ARG A 46 8.32 13.85 18.37
CA ARG A 46 9.77 13.63 18.40
C ARG A 46 10.10 12.31 17.68
N PRO A 47 10.90 12.32 16.61
CA PRO A 47 11.34 11.08 15.97
C PRO A 47 12.33 10.33 16.88
N GLU A 48 12.31 9.01 16.81
CA GLU A 48 13.25 8.14 17.53
C GLU A 48 14.69 8.36 17.04
N VAL A 49 14.88 8.48 15.72
CA VAL A 49 16.17 8.75 15.09
C VAL A 49 16.25 10.23 14.70
N PRO A 50 17.25 10.98 15.18
CA PRO A 50 17.45 12.37 14.77
C PRO A 50 17.59 12.50 13.25
N GLY A 51 16.85 13.45 12.66
CA GLY A 51 16.86 13.72 11.22
C GLY A 51 15.93 12.83 10.37
N GLN A 52 15.25 11.84 10.97
CA GLN A 52 14.19 11.10 10.27
C GLN A 52 12.83 11.76 10.47
N ALA A 53 12.10 11.97 9.36
CA ALA A 53 10.73 12.47 9.41
C ALA A 53 9.75 11.37 9.83
N ILE A 54 8.76 11.71 10.66
CA ILE A 54 7.64 10.83 10.97
C ILE A 54 6.70 10.79 9.77
N THR A 55 6.43 9.58 9.27
CA THR A 55 5.50 9.36 8.13
C THR A 55 4.23 8.69 8.59
N LEU A 56 3.11 9.06 7.99
CA LEU A 56 1.82 8.40 8.21
C LEU A 56 1.73 7.08 7.41
N PRO A 57 0.87 6.14 7.84
CA PRO A 57 0.59 4.93 7.07
C PRO A 57 0.21 5.25 5.61
N GLY A 58 0.85 4.56 4.68
CA GLY A 58 0.62 4.72 3.23
C GLY A 58 1.45 5.80 2.54
N GLU A 59 2.07 6.75 3.25
CA GLU A 59 2.80 7.86 2.61
C GLU A 59 4.05 7.42 1.87
N ARG A 60 4.84 6.54 2.47
CA ARG A 60 6.05 5.98 1.83
C ARG A 60 5.68 5.22 0.55
N GLY A 61 4.56 4.51 0.57
CA GLY A 61 4.01 3.83 -0.59
C GLY A 61 3.60 4.80 -1.70
N ARG A 62 2.83 5.85 -1.35
CA ARG A 62 2.43 6.91 -2.29
C ARG A 62 3.63 7.62 -2.89
N ALA A 63 4.64 7.95 -2.10
CA ALA A 63 5.88 8.57 -2.57
C ALA A 63 6.62 7.65 -3.57
N ARG A 64 6.72 6.35 -3.28
CA ARG A 64 7.32 5.37 -4.19
C ARG A 64 6.54 5.23 -5.50
N VAL A 65 5.22 5.24 -5.45
CA VAL A 65 4.35 5.20 -6.63
C VAL A 65 4.52 6.46 -7.47
N ALA A 66 4.48 7.64 -6.84
CA ALA A 66 4.69 8.92 -7.53
C ALA A 66 6.05 8.98 -8.22
N ALA A 67 7.13 8.53 -7.55
CA ALA A 67 8.46 8.46 -8.13
C ALA A 67 8.53 7.54 -9.36
N LYS A 68 7.88 6.37 -9.31
CA LYS A 68 7.81 5.43 -10.44
C LYS A 68 6.98 6.00 -11.61
N GLN A 69 5.87 6.67 -11.31
CA GLN A 69 5.06 7.35 -12.32
C GLN A 69 5.86 8.45 -13.02
N GLN A 70 6.61 9.25 -12.26
CA GLN A 70 7.49 10.28 -12.80
C GLN A 70 8.62 9.69 -13.64
N ALA A 71 9.19 8.56 -13.23
CA ALA A 71 10.23 7.84 -13.97
C ALA A 71 9.69 7.14 -15.24
N GLY A 72 8.38 6.96 -15.38
CA GLY A 72 7.75 6.24 -16.48
C GLY A 72 8.11 4.76 -16.56
N THR A 73 8.78 4.21 -15.54
CA THR A 73 9.29 2.85 -15.52
C THR A 73 9.11 2.22 -14.13
N ILE A 74 9.07 0.89 -14.09
CA ILE A 74 9.15 0.12 -12.86
C ILE A 74 10.32 -0.86 -12.96
N GLU A 75 11.13 -0.93 -11.91
CA GLU A 75 12.17 -1.93 -11.79
C GLU A 75 11.53 -3.28 -11.45
N LEU A 76 11.93 -4.31 -12.20
CA LEU A 76 11.58 -5.70 -11.96
C LEU A 76 12.87 -6.49 -11.77
N ASP A 77 12.80 -7.50 -10.91
CA ASP A 77 13.88 -8.47 -10.79
C ASP A 77 14.06 -9.23 -12.11
N GLN A 78 15.31 -9.53 -12.46
CA GLN A 78 15.61 -10.19 -13.74
C GLN A 78 14.97 -11.57 -13.84
N GLY A 79 14.95 -12.36 -12.76
CA GLY A 79 14.32 -13.67 -12.74
C GLY A 79 12.81 -13.58 -13.00
N LEU A 80 12.15 -12.59 -12.39
CA LEU A 80 10.73 -12.32 -12.66
C LEU A 80 10.48 -11.95 -14.12
N VAL A 81 11.36 -11.16 -14.75
CA VAL A 81 11.24 -10.82 -16.17
C VAL A 81 11.35 -12.06 -17.05
N GLU A 82 12.25 -12.98 -16.73
CA GLU A 82 12.43 -14.24 -17.45
C GLU A 82 11.21 -15.15 -17.31
N GLU A 83 10.65 -15.27 -16.10
CA GLU A 83 9.41 -16.02 -15.83
C GLU A 83 8.23 -15.46 -16.62
N LEU A 84 8.05 -14.14 -16.63
CA LEU A 84 6.97 -13.48 -17.37
C LEU A 84 7.09 -13.69 -18.88
N ARG A 85 8.32 -13.66 -19.42
CA ARG A 85 8.58 -13.96 -20.84
C ARG A 85 8.26 -15.41 -21.16
N ALA A 86 8.68 -16.35 -20.31
CA ALA A 86 8.41 -17.77 -20.49
C ALA A 86 6.90 -18.06 -20.44
N LEU A 87 6.15 -17.39 -19.54
CA LEU A 87 4.70 -17.49 -19.49
C LEU A 87 4.04 -16.95 -20.75
N GLY A 88 4.48 -15.79 -21.25
CA GLY A 88 3.95 -15.17 -22.46
C GLY A 88 4.20 -15.98 -23.75
N ALA A 89 5.24 -16.81 -23.77
CA ALA A 89 5.58 -17.68 -24.90
C ALA A 89 4.74 -18.97 -24.96
N ARG A 90 3.99 -19.32 -23.90
CA ARG A 90 3.13 -20.52 -23.83
C ARG A 90 1.77 -20.33 -24.52
N LYS A 91 1.66 -19.37 -25.45
CA LYS A 91 0.47 -19.19 -26.28
C LYS A 91 0.35 -20.28 -27.32
#